data_AF-A0A965VBD6-F1
#
_entry.id   AF-A0A965VBD6-F1
#
_cell.length_a   1.000
_cell.length_b   1.000
_cell.length_c   1.000
_cell.angle_alpha   90.00
_cell.angle_beta   90.00
_cell.angle_gamma   90.00
#
_symmetry.space_group_name_H-M   'P 1'
#
loop_
_entity.id
_entity.type
_entity.pdbx_description
1 polymer ?
#
loop_
_entity_poly.entity_id
_entity_poly.type
_entity_poly.pdbx_seq_one_letter_code
_entity_poly.pdbx_strand_id
1 'polypeptide(L)'
;MNDNLLQRSVTTAVARNLATTSKTRPMMMSITPRHLLHLLPWVQVEGGTYRVNRTKVELSKAERIEIGTGGAARSFAPDELRSVPLFA
;
A
#
# COMPACT_ATOMS: atom_id res chain seq x y z
N MET A 1 -7.52 22.71 76.51
CA MET A 1 -6.73 21.50 76.17
C MET A 1 -7.67 20.48 75.53
N ASN A 2 -7.66 20.13 74.25
CA ASN A 2 -7.01 20.63 73.04
C ASN A 2 -7.94 20.23 71.88
N ASP A 3 -8.18 21.17 70.98
CA ASP A 3 -8.55 21.06 69.56
C ASP A 3 -9.32 19.82 69.10
N ASN A 4 -10.63 19.98 69.14
CA ASN A 4 -11.56 19.20 68.35
C ASN A 4 -11.45 19.61 66.87
N LEU A 5 -10.45 19.07 66.16
CA LEU A 5 -10.35 19.13 64.70
C LEU A 5 -11.31 18.09 64.08
N LEU A 6 -12.62 18.29 64.33
CA LEU A 6 -13.73 17.64 63.64
C LEU A 6 -13.51 17.75 62.11
N GLN A 7 -13.02 16.68 61.50
CA GLN A 7 -12.94 16.60 60.05
C GLN A 7 -14.37 16.47 59.49
N ARG A 8 -14.95 17.59 59.06
CA ARG A 8 -16.33 17.73 58.54
C ARG A 8 -16.51 17.28 57.08
N SER A 9 -15.50 16.64 56.50
CA SER A 9 -15.47 16.26 55.08
C SER A 9 -15.22 14.77 54.92
N VAL A 10 -15.86 14.20 53.91
CA VAL A 10 -15.65 12.81 53.51
C VAL A 10 -14.20 12.60 53.06
N THR A 11 -13.59 11.48 53.46
CA THR A 11 -12.24 11.11 53.02
C THR A 11 -12.25 10.73 51.54
N THR A 12 -11.11 10.83 50.85
CA THR A 12 -11.01 10.50 49.41
C THR A 12 -11.44 9.08 49.07
N ALA A 13 -11.17 8.12 49.97
CA ALA A 13 -11.59 6.73 49.82
C ALA A 13 -13.12 6.58 49.87
N VAL A 14 -13.79 7.27 50.80
CA VAL A 14 -15.26 7.23 50.91
C VAL A 14 -15.91 8.03 49.77
N ALA A 15 -15.34 9.16 49.37
CA ALA A 15 -15.83 9.95 48.25
C ALA A 15 -15.76 9.18 46.91
N ARG A 16 -14.76 8.30 46.74
CA ARG A 16 -14.64 7.44 45.53
C ARG A 16 -15.81 6.47 45.38
N ASN A 17 -16.35 5.94 46.48
CA ASN A 17 -17.49 5.03 46.44
C ASN A 17 -18.80 5.72 45.99
N LEU A 18 -18.85 7.05 46.11
CA LEU A 18 -19.99 7.86 45.69
C LEU A 18 -19.82 8.42 44.27
N ALA A 19 -18.62 8.30 43.70
CA ALA A 19 -18.31 8.80 42.36
C ALA A 19 -18.59 7.73 41.30
N THR A 20 -19.06 8.15 40.13
CA THR A 20 -19.21 7.26 38.97
C THR A 20 -17.91 7.14 38.19
N THR A 21 -17.51 5.92 37.82
CA THR A 21 -16.35 5.70 36.98
C THR A 21 -16.71 5.82 35.50
N SER A 22 -16.02 6.70 34.77
CA SER A 22 -16.06 6.71 33.31
C SER A 22 -15.38 5.46 32.76
N LYS A 23 -16.16 4.61 32.08
CA LYS A 23 -15.64 3.42 31.41
C LYS A 23 -15.38 3.74 29.95
N THR A 24 -14.19 3.40 29.47
CA THR A 24 -13.84 3.50 28.05
C THR A 24 -14.49 2.36 27.27
N ARG A 25 -14.57 2.52 25.95
CA ARG A 25 -14.98 1.42 25.05
C ARG A 25 -13.92 0.32 25.06
N PRO A 26 -14.29 -0.95 24.84
CA PRO A 26 -13.31 -2.02 24.64
C PRO A 26 -12.33 -1.65 23.52
N MET A 27 -11.03 -1.69 23.81
CA MET A 27 -9.97 -1.39 22.85
C MET A 27 -9.31 -2.68 22.40
N MET A 28 -9.36 -2.97 21.09
CA MET A 28 -8.72 -4.14 20.50
C MET A 28 -7.34 -3.76 19.96
N MET A 29 -6.29 -4.40 20.47
CA MET A 29 -4.89 -4.14 20.07
C MET A 29 -4.58 -4.54 18.62
N SER A 30 -5.43 -5.37 18.00
CA SER A 30 -5.30 -5.77 16.60
C SER A 30 -5.77 -4.70 15.61
N ILE A 31 -6.41 -3.62 16.07
CA ILE A 31 -6.87 -2.53 15.20
C ILE A 31 -5.65 -1.73 14.72
N THR A 32 -5.47 -1.71 13.40
CA THR A 32 -4.46 -0.88 12.73
C THR A 32 -5.14 0.17 11.83
N PRO A 33 -4.43 1.22 11.38
CA PRO A 33 -5.01 2.26 10.51
C PRO A 33 -5.45 1.77 9.13
N ARG A 34 -4.99 0.60 8.66
CA ARG A 34 -5.30 0.05 7.32
C ARG A 34 -5.02 1.04 6.18
N HIS A 35 -3.84 1.66 6.16
CA HIS A 35 -3.47 2.69 5.17
C HIS A 35 -3.63 2.25 3.70
N LEU A 36 -3.23 1.02 3.36
CA LEU A 36 -3.37 0.51 1.99
C LEU A 36 -4.83 0.59 1.50
N LEU A 37 -5.79 0.16 2.33
CA LEU A 37 -7.21 0.18 1.96
C LEU A 37 -7.75 1.60 1.77
N HIS A 38 -7.16 2.61 2.41
CA HIS A 38 -7.56 4.01 2.21
C HIS A 38 -7.00 4.60 0.90
N LEU A 39 -5.89 4.07 0.41
CA LEU A 39 -5.20 4.59 -0.77
C LEU A 39 -5.60 3.86 -2.07
N LEU A 40 -6.20 2.69 -1.96
CA LEU A 40 -6.64 1.94 -3.15
C LEU A 40 -7.79 2.68 -3.86
N PRO A 41 -7.74 2.80 -5.20
CA PRO A 41 -8.83 3.38 -5.99
C PRO A 41 -9.95 2.36 -6.14
N TRP A 42 -10.85 2.31 -5.16
CA TRP A 42 -11.98 1.38 -5.17
C TRP A 42 -12.90 1.65 -6.37
N VAL A 43 -13.20 0.60 -7.14
CA VAL A 43 -14.13 0.62 -8.27
C VAL A 43 -15.35 -0.23 -7.91
N GLN A 44 -16.54 0.34 -8.03
CA GLN A 44 -17.80 -0.38 -7.80
C GLN A 44 -18.10 -1.31 -8.99
N VAL A 45 -18.49 -2.55 -8.71
CA VAL A 45 -18.78 -3.57 -9.73
C VAL A 45 -20.14 -4.23 -9.44
N GLU A 46 -21.19 -3.75 -10.09
CA GLU A 46 -22.58 -4.17 -9.79
C GLU A 46 -22.82 -5.67 -10.01
N GLY A 47 -22.23 -6.25 -11.06
CA GLY A 47 -22.37 -7.68 -11.39
C GLY A 47 -21.36 -8.60 -10.70
N GLY A 48 -20.56 -8.10 -9.74
CA GLY A 48 -19.53 -8.88 -9.03
C GLY A 48 -18.36 -9.38 -9.88
N THR A 49 -18.35 -9.12 -11.20
CA THR A 49 -17.34 -9.59 -12.14
C THR A 49 -16.58 -8.41 -12.73
N TYR A 50 -15.30 -8.27 -12.36
CA TYR A 50 -14.42 -7.23 -12.90
C TYR A 50 -13.53 -7.81 -14.01
N ARG A 51 -13.85 -7.49 -15.27
CA ARG A 51 -13.08 -7.96 -16.44
C ARG A 51 -12.12 -6.88 -16.92
N VAL A 52 -10.83 -7.21 -16.98
CA VAL A 52 -9.80 -6.34 -17.53
C VAL A 52 -9.40 -6.83 -18.92
N ASN A 53 -9.80 -6.10 -19.96
CA ASN A 53 -9.32 -6.34 -21.32
C ASN A 53 -7.98 -5.65 -21.53
N ARG A 54 -7.00 -6.35 -22.09
CA ARG A 54 -5.68 -5.80 -22.44
C ARG A 54 -5.44 -5.98 -23.93
N THR A 55 -4.96 -4.94 -24.59
CA THR A 55 -4.54 -5.05 -25.99
C THR A 55 -3.24 -5.86 -26.05
N LYS A 56 -3.22 -6.90 -26.89
CA LYS A 56 -1.98 -7.63 -27.18
C LYS A 56 -1.10 -6.73 -28.05
N VAL A 57 0.08 -6.38 -27.56
CA VAL A 57 1.13 -5.75 -28.38
C VAL A 57 1.95 -6.89 -28.96
N GLU A 58 1.75 -7.20 -30.24
CA GLU A 58 2.69 -8.03 -30.98
C GLU A 58 3.83 -7.14 -31.47
N LEU A 59 5.03 -7.40 -30.96
CA LEU A 59 6.24 -6.90 -31.57
C LEU A 59 6.42 -7.64 -32.90
N SER A 60 6.82 -6.91 -33.94
CA SER A 60 7.29 -7.51 -35.18
C SER A 60 8.35 -8.57 -34.84
N LYS A 61 8.26 -9.74 -35.49
CA LYS A 61 9.23 -10.82 -35.29
C LYS A 61 10.63 -10.25 -35.52
N ALA A 62 11.54 -10.46 -34.57
CA ALA A 62 12.92 -10.03 -34.71
C ALA A 62 13.49 -10.60 -36.02
N GLU A 63 13.92 -9.71 -36.91
CA GLU A 63 14.63 -10.11 -38.11
C GLU A 63 16.03 -10.57 -37.72
N ARG A 64 16.57 -11.55 -38.43
CA ARG A 64 17.90 -12.06 -38.15
C ARG A 64 18.90 -11.16 -38.87
N ILE A 65 19.75 -10.49 -38.10
CA ILE A 65 20.87 -9.69 -38.60
C ILE A 65 22.00 -10.64 -38.99
N GLU A 66 22.49 -10.55 -40.22
CA GLU A 66 23.62 -11.33 -40.68
C GLU A 66 24.92 -10.65 -40.26
N ILE A 67 25.81 -11.41 -39.62
CA ILE A 67 27.11 -10.90 -39.18
C ILE A 67 28.19 -11.49 -40.10
N GLY A 68 28.81 -10.63 -40.90
CA GLY A 68 29.96 -10.97 -41.71
C GLY A 68 31.18 -11.24 -40.82
N THR A 69 31.79 -12.42 -41.00
CA THR A 69 32.99 -12.87 -40.28
C THR A 69 34.26 -12.75 -41.12
N GLY A 70 34.33 -11.72 -41.96
CA GLY A 70 35.47 -11.44 -42.84
C GLY A 70 36.63 -10.76 -42.12
N GLY A 71 37.35 -11.48 -41.24
CA GLY A 71 38.57 -11.02 -40.58
C GLY A 71 38.43 -10.77 -39.07
N ALA A 72 39.33 -9.95 -38.49
CA ALA A 72 39.36 -9.67 -37.05
C ALA A 72 38.19 -8.80 -36.55
N ALA A 73 37.55 -8.05 -37.45
CA ALA A 73 36.39 -7.20 -37.15
C ALA A 73 35.10 -7.85 -37.68
N ARG A 74 34.02 -7.72 -36.90
CA ARG A 74 32.66 -8.15 -37.29
C ARG A 74 31.96 -6.97 -37.97
N SER A 75 31.28 -7.23 -39.09
CA SER A 75 30.51 -6.22 -39.82
C SER A 75 29.10 -6.72 -40.15
N PHE A 76 28.19 -5.80 -40.40
CA PHE A 76 26.82 -6.03 -40.87
C PHE A 76 26.40 -4.87 -41.79
N ALA A 77 25.38 -5.06 -42.62
CA ALA A 77 24.89 -4.00 -43.51
C ALA A 77 24.11 -2.94 -42.71
N PRO A 78 24.31 -1.62 -42.95
CA PRO A 78 23.62 -0.57 -42.21
C PRO A 78 22.08 -0.66 -42.25
N ASP A 79 21.50 -1.13 -43.36
CA ASP A 79 20.05 -1.30 -43.48
C ASP A 79 19.49 -2.36 -42.51
N GLU A 80 20.29 -3.33 -42.08
CA GLU A 80 19.86 -4.36 -41.12
C GLU A 80 19.63 -3.79 -39.71
N LEU A 81 20.20 -2.63 -39.36
CA LEU A 81 19.92 -1.98 -38.07
C LEU A 81 18.47 -1.54 -37.95
N ARG A 82 17.76 -1.28 -39.05
CA ARG A 82 16.34 -0.92 -39.04
C ARG A 82 15.45 -2.04 -38.50
N SER A 83 15.94 -3.27 -38.47
CA SER A 83 15.23 -4.41 -37.88
C SER A 83 15.27 -4.43 -36.34
N VAL A 84 16.12 -3.60 -35.72
CA VAL A 84 16.20 -3.47 -34.26
C VAL A 84 15.14 -2.45 -33.80
N PRO A 85 14.23 -2.79 -32.87
CA PRO A 85 13.13 -1.91 -32.47
C PRO A 85 13.53 -0.52 -31.96
N LEU A 86 14.77 -0.37 -31.48
CA LEU A 86 15.31 0.91 -31.03
C LEU A 86 15.64 1.87 -32.19
N PHE A 87 15.86 1.34 -33.40
CA PHE A 87 16.29 2.06 -34.60
C PHE A 87 15.29 1.94 -35.76
N ALA A 88 14.11 1.37 -35.50
CA ALA A 88 13.00 1.25 -36.45
C ALA A 88 12.27 2.58 -36.66
#